data_AF-X1FKJ3-F1
#
_entry.id   AF-X1FKJ3-F1
#
_cell.length_a   1.000
_cell.length_b   1.000
_cell.length_c   1.000
_cell.angle_alpha   90.00
_cell.angle_beta   90.00
_cell.angle_gamma   90.00
#
_symmetry.space_group_name_H-M   'P 1'
#
loop_
_entity.id
_entity.type
_entity.pdbx_description
1 polymer ?
#
loop_
_entity_poly.entity_id
_entity_poly.type
_entity_poly.pdbx_seq_one_letter_code
_entity_poly.pdbx_strand_id
1 'polypeptide(L)'
;TGIDTSAQMLKKCKNITQWLKNRDACVRIKLRKQDVSHGLLKKKTNKYNIVIFANSLAEMFTGDNIPVKFIERILKSTDDDGVIIIIEPATKYLSRRLMNLRNEIIRKHKAYVLLPCFHKNECPLYEIRKQKEWCHQSISWHPPVYMNIINQGLNREIDYLKFSYLVISKKDHRKKCDECYSVISPLFREKGRKRCFLCVPTGRVELVRLNKLKTQANREFDRISKGDIISFTNVVQTNPHYWQITEDTQIRILVSKSTR
;
A
#
# COMPACT_ATOMS: atom_id res chain seq x y z
N THR A 1 8.02 19.33 7.96
CA THR A 1 8.79 20.10 6.96
C THR A 1 8.28 19.70 5.59
N GLY A 2 7.93 20.67 4.73
CA GLY A 2 7.60 20.41 3.32
C GLY A 2 8.79 20.74 2.43
N ILE A 3 9.07 19.89 1.45
CA ILE A 3 10.21 20.06 0.54
C ILE A 3 9.72 19.87 -0.89
N ASP A 4 10.14 20.76 -1.78
CA ASP A 4 9.80 20.72 -3.20
C ASP A 4 10.92 21.42 -4.00
N THR A 5 11.12 21.05 -5.26
CA THR A 5 12.06 21.73 -6.16
C THR A 5 11.44 22.97 -6.81
N SER A 6 10.11 23.03 -6.92
CA SER A 6 9.35 24.10 -7.55
C SER A 6 9.07 25.26 -6.59
N ALA A 7 9.65 26.43 -6.91
CA ALA A 7 9.36 27.66 -6.18
C ALA A 7 7.87 28.05 -6.27
N GLN A 8 7.22 27.75 -7.40
CA GLN A 8 5.80 28.03 -7.60
C GLN A 8 4.92 27.17 -6.70
N MET A 9 5.22 25.87 -6.57
CA MET A 9 4.50 24.97 -5.65
C MET A 9 4.69 25.40 -4.21
N LEU A 10 5.92 25.76 -3.80
CA LEU A 10 6.17 26.28 -2.46
C LEU A 10 5.41 27.57 -2.17
N LYS A 11 5.25 28.47 -3.15
CA LYS A 11 4.42 29.68 -3.02
C LYS A 11 2.95 29.31 -2.78
N LYS A 12 2.39 28.35 -3.52
CA LYS A 12 1.02 27.86 -3.28
C LYS A 12 0.88 27.19 -1.91
N CYS A 13 1.86 26.37 -1.52
CA CYS A 13 1.90 25.76 -0.19
C CYS A 13 1.88 26.80 0.92
N LYS A 14 2.59 27.93 0.79
CA LYS A 14 2.55 29.02 1.79
C LYS A 14 1.11 29.49 2.08
N ASN A 15 0.27 29.64 1.05
CA ASN A 15 -1.12 30.05 1.23
C ASN A 15 -1.91 29.00 2.04
N ILE A 16 -1.75 27.71 1.72
CA ILE A 16 -2.37 26.61 2.48
C ILE A 16 -1.85 26.60 3.93
N THR A 17 -0.55 26.80 4.14
CA THR A 17 0.02 26.84 5.49
C THR A 17 -0.52 28.00 6.32
N GLN A 18 -0.78 29.16 5.70
CA GLN A 18 -1.36 30.30 6.40
C GLN A 18 -2.79 30.01 6.81
N TRP A 19 -3.58 29.43 5.90
CA TRP A 19 -4.94 28.99 6.20
C TRP A 19 -5.00 27.97 7.33
N LEU A 20 -4.10 26.97 7.35
CA LEU A 20 -3.99 26.00 8.44
C LEU A 20 -3.66 26.65 9.78
N LYS A 21 -2.69 27.58 9.81
CA LYS A 21 -2.31 28.30 11.03
C LYS A 21 -3.43 29.15 11.60
N ASN A 22 -4.26 29.74 10.74
CA ASN A 22 -5.41 30.51 11.18
C ASN A 22 -6.47 29.62 11.85
N ARG A 23 -6.50 28.31 11.54
CA ARG A 23 -7.40 27.34 12.19
C ARG A 23 -6.78 26.69 13.42
N ASP A 24 -5.46 26.52 13.44
CA ASP A 24 -4.73 25.96 14.55
C ASP A 24 -3.35 26.63 14.68
N ALA A 25 -3.22 27.45 15.73
CA ALA A 25 -1.99 28.20 16.01
C ALA A 25 -0.79 27.30 16.38
N CYS A 26 -1.04 26.03 16.76
CA CYS A 26 0.02 25.05 17.06
C CYS A 26 0.73 24.57 15.79
N VAL A 27 0.15 24.78 14.60
CA VAL A 27 0.70 24.31 13.33
C VAL A 27 1.99 25.08 12.98
N ARG A 28 3.14 24.38 13.12
CA ARG A 28 4.46 24.89 12.73
C ARG A 28 4.94 24.21 11.45
N ILE A 29 4.91 24.94 10.32
CA ILE A 29 5.36 24.42 9.03
C ILE A 29 6.63 25.15 8.58
N LYS A 30 7.65 24.36 8.22
CA LYS A 30 8.87 24.83 7.54
C LYS A 30 8.86 24.31 6.11
N LEU A 31 8.94 25.21 5.13
CA LEU A 31 9.01 24.89 3.71
C LEU A 31 10.46 25.09 3.23
N ARG A 32 10.97 24.20 2.39
CA ARG A 32 12.32 24.27 1.84
C ARG A 32 12.30 23.98 0.34
N LYS A 33 13.00 24.82 -0.42
CA LYS A 33 13.31 24.53 -1.81
C LYS A 33 14.55 23.65 -1.86
N GLN A 34 14.41 22.40 -2.27
CA GLN A 34 15.54 21.47 -2.32
C GLN A 34 15.24 20.31 -3.26
N ASP A 35 16.24 19.89 -4.03
CA ASP A 35 16.24 18.56 -4.62
C ASP A 35 16.67 17.54 -3.55
N VAL A 36 15.86 16.50 -3.38
CA VAL A 36 16.06 15.42 -2.42
C VAL A 36 16.41 14.09 -3.08
N SER A 37 16.54 14.03 -4.41
CA SER A 37 16.95 12.83 -5.17
C SER A 37 18.25 12.20 -4.65
N HIS A 38 19.14 13.03 -4.09
CA HIS A 38 20.39 12.64 -3.46
C HIS A 38 20.37 12.66 -1.91
N GLY A 39 19.19 12.72 -1.29
CA GLY A 39 18.99 12.79 0.16
C GLY A 39 18.84 14.21 0.71
N LEU A 40 18.67 14.34 2.02
CA LEU A 40 18.60 15.64 2.69
C LEU A 40 20.00 16.25 2.88
N LEU A 41 20.10 17.58 2.79
CA LEU A 41 21.37 18.28 2.99
C LEU A 41 21.89 18.07 4.43
N LYS A 42 23.17 17.65 4.54
CA LYS A 42 23.82 17.21 5.79
C LYS A 42 23.83 18.24 6.93
N LYS A 43 23.70 19.54 6.64
CA LYS A 43 24.03 20.61 7.60
C LYS A 43 23.03 20.81 8.77
N LYS A 44 21.92 20.07 8.85
CA LYS A 44 21.01 19.99 10.02
C LYS A 44 19.87 19.01 9.70
N THR A 45 20.14 17.70 9.76
CA THR A 45 19.07 16.70 9.64
C THR A 45 18.47 16.50 11.03
N ASN A 46 17.41 17.26 11.32
CA ASN A 46 16.46 16.81 12.33
C ASN A 46 16.05 15.38 11.97
N LYS A 47 16.01 14.49 12.96
CA LYS A 47 15.43 13.17 12.78
C LYS A 47 13.91 13.33 12.64
N TYR A 48 13.33 12.67 11.64
CA TYR A 48 11.89 12.71 11.40
C TYR A 48 11.26 11.40 11.85
N ASN A 49 10.18 11.46 12.63
CA ASN A 49 9.40 10.27 12.99
C ASN A 49 8.59 9.74 11.82
N ILE A 50 8.16 10.63 10.90
CA ILE A 50 7.41 10.25 9.69
C ILE A 50 7.97 11.03 8.50
N VAL A 51 8.30 10.29 7.44
CA VAL A 51 8.65 10.86 6.13
C VAL A 51 7.66 10.35 5.10
N ILE A 52 7.05 11.25 4.32
CA ILE A 52 6.04 10.89 3.33
C ILE A 52 6.51 11.33 1.94
N PHE A 53 6.48 10.38 1.00
CA PHE A 53 6.60 10.63 -0.44
C PHE A 53 5.25 10.28 -1.06
N ALA A 54 4.45 11.30 -1.39
CA ALA A 54 3.14 11.12 -1.99
C ALA A 54 3.17 11.62 -3.43
N ASN A 55 3.04 10.69 -4.39
CA ASN A 55 3.07 10.93 -5.83
C ASN A 55 4.31 11.70 -6.30
N SER A 56 5.48 11.43 -5.69
CA SER A 56 6.67 12.24 -5.90
C SER A 56 7.86 11.46 -6.46
N LEU A 57 7.97 10.15 -6.21
CA LEU A 57 9.12 9.37 -6.67
C LEU A 57 9.09 9.19 -8.19
N ALA A 58 7.90 9.10 -8.78
CA ALA A 58 7.72 9.07 -10.23
C ALA A 58 8.24 10.34 -10.92
N GLU A 59 8.13 11.50 -10.26
CA GLU A 59 8.63 12.78 -10.78
C GLU A 59 10.13 12.95 -10.54
N MET A 60 10.63 12.46 -9.40
CA MET A 60 12.05 12.56 -9.04
C MET A 60 12.95 11.60 -9.84
N PHE A 61 12.42 10.44 -10.21
CA PHE A 61 13.18 9.39 -10.89
C PHE A 61 12.43 8.99 -12.16
N THR A 62 12.97 9.35 -13.32
CA THR A 62 12.36 9.05 -14.63
C THR A 62 12.72 7.67 -15.16
N GLY A 63 13.81 7.07 -14.67
CA GLY A 63 14.22 5.71 -15.05
C GLY A 63 13.34 4.63 -14.44
N ASP A 64 13.44 3.41 -14.97
CA ASP A 64 12.63 2.26 -14.55
C ASP A 64 12.80 1.89 -13.06
N ASN A 65 13.90 2.28 -12.44
CA ASN A 65 14.20 1.90 -11.06
C ASN A 65 14.26 3.13 -10.16
N ILE A 66 13.68 3.00 -8.97
CA ILE A 66 13.92 3.91 -7.86
C ILE A 66 15.19 3.44 -7.16
N PRO A 67 16.26 4.27 -7.04
CA PRO A 67 17.50 3.81 -6.44
C PRO A 67 17.33 3.48 -4.95
N VAL A 68 17.63 2.25 -4.55
CA VAL A 68 17.63 1.88 -3.12
C VAL A 68 18.57 2.74 -2.27
N LYS A 69 19.67 3.24 -2.86
CA LYS A 69 20.58 4.21 -2.22
C LYS A 69 19.88 5.51 -1.81
N PHE A 70 18.83 5.93 -2.51
CA PHE A 70 18.04 7.08 -2.09
C PHE A 70 17.30 6.77 -0.78
N ILE A 71 16.65 5.61 -0.67
CA ILE A 71 16.00 5.16 0.56
C ILE A 71 16.99 5.09 1.73
N GLU A 72 18.19 4.54 1.52
CA GLU A 72 19.24 4.52 2.55
C GLU A 72 19.58 5.93 3.07
N ARG A 73 19.68 6.91 2.18
CA ARG A 73 19.97 8.30 2.55
C ARG A 73 18.81 8.95 3.31
N ILE A 74 17.57 8.64 2.94
CA ILE A 74 16.40 9.14 3.67
C ILE A 74 16.33 8.51 5.06
N LEU A 75 16.55 7.20 5.18
CA LEU A 75 16.56 6.49 6.48
C LEU A 75 17.56 7.11 7.46
N LYS A 76 18.71 7.61 6.99
CA LYS A 76 19.67 8.35 7.85
C LYS A 76 19.08 9.61 8.48
N SER A 77 18.05 10.20 7.86
CA SER A 77 17.32 11.37 8.37
C SER A 77 16.02 11.00 9.09
N THR A 78 15.63 9.73 9.09
CA THR A 78 14.50 9.22 9.87
C THR A 78 14.97 8.88 11.29
N ASP A 79 14.09 9.01 12.27
CA ASP A 79 14.29 8.50 13.62
C ASP A 79 14.45 6.96 13.62
N ASP A 80 14.84 6.35 14.72
CA ASP A 80 15.03 4.90 14.80
C ASP A 80 13.70 4.14 14.84
N ASP A 81 12.69 4.72 15.49
CA ASP A 81 11.30 4.22 15.48
C ASP A 81 10.44 4.91 14.43
N GLY A 82 11.07 5.71 13.55
CA GLY A 82 10.38 6.44 12.49
C GLY A 82 10.08 5.59 11.26
N VAL A 83 9.08 6.05 10.50
CA VAL A 83 8.61 5.37 9.28
C VAL A 83 8.75 6.25 8.05
N ILE A 84 8.99 5.60 6.90
CA ILE A 84 8.88 6.21 5.58
C ILE A 84 7.64 5.62 4.92
N ILE A 85 6.74 6.48 4.47
CA ILE A 85 5.51 6.13 3.75
C ILE A 85 5.66 6.62 2.31
N ILE A 86 5.58 5.70 1.37
CA ILE A 86 5.61 5.98 -0.06
C ILE A 86 4.23 5.66 -0.63
N ILE A 87 3.65 6.58 -1.38
CA ILE A 87 2.36 6.43 -2.07
C ILE A 87 2.56 6.89 -3.51
N GLU A 88 2.17 6.06 -4.47
CA GLU A 88 2.22 6.34 -5.90
C GLU A 88 0.90 5.95 -6.57
N PRO A 89 0.55 6.54 -7.73
CA PRO A 89 -0.62 6.12 -8.49
C PRO A 89 -0.55 4.63 -8.85
N ALA A 90 -1.70 3.93 -8.79
CA ALA A 90 -1.78 2.50 -9.09
C ALA A 90 -1.66 2.17 -10.58
N THR A 91 -0.86 2.87 -11.36
CA THR A 91 -0.57 2.46 -12.74
C THR A 91 0.31 1.22 -12.71
N LYS A 92 0.17 0.33 -13.70
CA LYS A 92 0.96 -0.90 -13.80
C LYS A 92 2.46 -0.61 -13.75
N TYR A 93 2.90 0.41 -14.49
CA TYR A 93 4.30 0.83 -14.53
C TYR A 93 4.80 1.25 -13.15
N LEU A 94 4.20 2.27 -12.54
CA LEU A 94 4.65 2.81 -11.24
C LEU A 94 4.56 1.78 -10.11
N SER A 95 3.51 0.96 -10.11
CA SER A 95 3.35 -0.10 -9.11
C SER A 95 4.46 -1.14 -9.20
N ARG A 96 4.85 -1.56 -10.42
CA ARG A 96 5.97 -2.49 -10.61
C ARG A 96 7.31 -1.86 -10.22
N ARG A 97 7.51 -0.56 -10.46
CA ARG A 97 8.69 0.17 -9.98
C ARG A 97 8.79 0.14 -8.45
N LEU A 98 7.66 0.38 -7.78
CA LEU A 98 7.59 0.32 -6.31
C LEU A 98 7.80 -1.10 -5.77
N MET A 99 7.27 -2.12 -6.45
CA MET A 99 7.53 -3.53 -6.14
C MET A 99 9.01 -3.90 -6.30
N ASN A 100 9.67 -3.41 -7.35
CA ASN A 100 11.10 -3.62 -7.53
C ASN A 100 11.91 -2.94 -6.42
N LEU A 101 11.57 -1.69 -6.06
CA LEU A 101 12.18 -1.01 -4.91
C LEU A 101 12.02 -1.81 -3.61
N ARG A 102 10.82 -2.35 -3.36
CA ARG A 102 10.55 -3.23 -2.21
C ARG A 102 11.47 -4.46 -2.21
N ASN A 103 11.61 -5.14 -3.34
CA ASN A 103 12.48 -6.30 -3.45
C ASN A 103 13.95 -5.93 -3.22
N GLU A 104 14.42 -4.82 -3.79
CA GLU A 104 15.78 -4.32 -3.57
C GLU A 104 16.07 -3.98 -2.10
N ILE A 105 15.09 -3.40 -1.39
CA ILE A 105 15.19 -3.12 0.06
C ILE A 105 15.37 -4.43 0.86
N ILE A 106 14.58 -5.45 0.55
CA ILE A 106 14.63 -6.77 1.20
C ILE A 106 15.97 -7.45 0.90
N ARG A 107 16.30 -7.61 -0.39
CA ARG A 107 17.50 -8.30 -0.87
C ARG A 107 18.79 -7.71 -0.28
N LYS A 108 18.85 -6.38 -0.18
CA LYS A 108 20.01 -5.66 0.36
C LYS A 108 19.92 -5.39 1.86
N HIS A 109 18.88 -5.89 2.54
CA HIS A 109 18.67 -5.73 3.99
C HIS A 109 18.77 -4.28 4.46
N LYS A 110 18.13 -3.35 3.73
CA LYS A 110 18.26 -1.90 4.00
C LYS A 110 17.20 -1.32 4.93
N ALA A 111 16.05 -1.98 5.04
CA ALA A 111 14.95 -1.59 5.92
C ALA A 111 14.01 -2.78 6.12
N TYR A 112 13.15 -2.69 7.13
CA TYR A 112 12.00 -3.58 7.28
C TYR A 112 10.83 -3.05 6.47
N VAL A 113 10.18 -3.92 5.70
CA VAL A 113 8.90 -3.63 5.04
C VAL A 113 7.78 -3.91 6.05
N LEU A 114 7.07 -2.85 6.46
CA LEU A 114 5.98 -2.93 7.41
C LEU A 114 4.63 -3.22 6.72
N LEU A 115 4.36 -2.54 5.60
CA LEU A 115 3.12 -2.66 4.83
C LEU A 115 3.40 -2.44 3.34
N PRO A 116 2.55 -2.94 2.42
CA PRO A 116 1.33 -3.75 2.62
C PRO A 116 1.58 -5.24 2.88
N CYS A 117 2.83 -5.70 2.77
CA CYS A 117 3.15 -7.12 2.77
C CYS A 117 3.48 -7.62 4.18
N PHE A 118 2.78 -8.66 4.63
CA PHE A 118 3.02 -9.31 5.93
C PHE A 118 4.17 -10.32 5.89
N HIS A 119 4.51 -10.85 4.71
CA HIS A 119 5.64 -11.75 4.53
C HIS A 119 6.97 -11.00 4.30
N LYS A 120 8.09 -11.66 4.64
CA LYS A 120 9.45 -11.11 4.53
C LYS A 120 10.11 -11.37 3.17
N ASN A 121 9.51 -12.21 2.34
CA ASN A 121 10.06 -12.57 1.03
C ASN A 121 9.90 -11.44 -0.01
N GLU A 122 10.66 -11.55 -1.10
CA GLU A 122 10.41 -10.80 -2.33
C GLU A 122 8.94 -10.92 -2.78
N CYS A 123 8.45 -9.92 -3.50
CA CYS A 123 7.03 -9.84 -3.81
C CYS A 123 6.65 -10.94 -4.82
N PRO A 124 5.79 -11.90 -4.44
CA PRO A 124 5.42 -13.00 -5.35
C PRO A 124 4.71 -12.49 -6.60
N LEU A 125 3.98 -11.36 -6.49
CA LEU A 125 3.27 -10.75 -7.61
C LEU A 125 4.21 -10.08 -8.63
N TYR A 126 5.48 -9.85 -8.30
CA TYR A 126 6.42 -9.21 -9.22
C TYR A 126 6.75 -10.10 -10.42
N GLU A 127 6.92 -11.40 -10.16
CA GLU A 127 7.29 -12.42 -11.15
C GLU A 127 6.11 -12.91 -11.99
N ILE A 128 4.86 -12.60 -11.62
CA ILE A 128 3.67 -13.03 -12.36
C ILE A 128 3.43 -12.11 -13.58
N ARG A 129 4.43 -11.98 -14.46
CA ARG A 129 4.41 -11.08 -15.63
C ARG A 129 3.31 -11.40 -16.65
N LYS A 130 2.88 -12.67 -16.72
CA LYS A 130 1.79 -13.13 -17.60
C LYS A 130 0.40 -12.68 -17.12
N GLN A 131 0.26 -12.23 -15.87
CA GLN A 131 -1.00 -11.71 -15.38
C GLN A 131 -1.07 -10.18 -15.58
N LYS A 132 -2.24 -9.68 -15.99
CA LYS A 132 -2.53 -8.24 -16.10
C LYS A 132 -2.62 -7.54 -14.73
N GLU A 133 -2.33 -8.25 -13.64
CA GLU A 133 -2.49 -7.80 -12.27
C GLU A 133 -1.18 -7.18 -11.72
N TRP A 134 -1.32 -6.20 -10.84
CA TRP A 134 -0.22 -5.64 -10.05
C TRP A 134 -0.71 -5.27 -8.64
N CYS A 135 0.22 -5.26 -7.68
CA CYS A 135 -0.10 -4.95 -6.29
C CYS A 135 -0.52 -3.48 -6.17
N HIS A 136 -1.80 -3.25 -5.82
CA HIS A 136 -2.33 -1.91 -5.53
C HIS A 136 -3.53 -2.01 -4.58
N GLN A 137 -3.79 -0.89 -3.92
CA GLN A 137 -4.95 -0.68 -3.07
C GLN A 137 -5.91 0.33 -3.71
N SER A 138 -7.16 0.32 -3.27
CA SER A 138 -8.15 1.35 -3.59
C SER A 138 -8.77 1.90 -2.32
N ILE A 139 -9.15 3.17 -2.23
CA ILE A 139 -10.03 3.66 -1.15
C ILE A 139 -11.23 4.36 -1.77
N SER A 140 -12.41 4.18 -1.20
CA SER A 140 -13.57 4.97 -1.59
C SER A 140 -13.36 6.42 -1.17
N TRP A 141 -13.89 7.34 -1.96
CA TRP A 141 -13.93 8.75 -1.64
C TRP A 141 -15.11 9.41 -2.34
N HIS A 142 -15.43 10.63 -1.93
CA HIS A 142 -16.48 11.43 -2.55
C HIS A 142 -15.82 12.43 -3.51
N PRO A 143 -15.85 12.20 -4.84
CA PRO A 143 -15.25 13.12 -5.78
C PRO A 143 -15.99 14.47 -5.73
N PRO A 144 -15.27 15.60 -5.85
CA PRO A 144 -15.90 16.90 -5.92
C PRO A 144 -16.72 17.03 -7.21
N VAL A 145 -17.78 17.85 -7.18
CA VAL A 145 -18.77 17.98 -8.27
C VAL A 145 -18.13 18.18 -9.65
N TYR A 146 -17.07 19.00 -9.74
CA TYR A 146 -16.41 19.27 -11.02
C TYR A 146 -15.78 18.01 -11.64
N MET A 147 -15.35 17.02 -10.85
CA MET A 147 -14.85 15.75 -11.40
C MET A 147 -15.98 14.94 -12.02
N ASN A 148 -17.18 14.98 -11.45
CA ASN A 148 -18.35 14.35 -12.06
C ASN A 148 -18.67 14.98 -13.42
N ILE A 149 -18.57 16.32 -13.52
CA ILE A 149 -18.75 17.06 -14.78
C ILE A 149 -17.70 16.63 -15.82
N ILE A 150 -16.41 16.60 -15.45
CA ILE A 150 -15.34 16.17 -16.36
C ILE A 150 -15.52 14.70 -16.78
N ASN A 151 -16.05 13.85 -15.90
CA ASN A 151 -16.25 12.43 -16.18
C ASN A 151 -17.50 12.14 -17.03
N GLN A 152 -18.32 13.14 -17.35
CA GLN A 152 -19.48 12.97 -18.23
C GLN A 152 -19.03 12.43 -19.59
N GLY A 153 -19.59 11.28 -19.98
CA GLY A 153 -19.23 10.59 -21.23
C GLY A 153 -17.91 9.82 -21.19
N LEU A 154 -17.07 9.98 -20.16
CA LEU A 154 -15.82 9.22 -20.02
C LEU A 154 -16.00 7.88 -19.29
N ASN A 155 -17.08 7.75 -18.51
CA ASN A 155 -17.47 6.55 -17.75
C ASN A 155 -16.30 5.94 -16.95
N ARG A 156 -15.45 6.79 -16.35
CA ARG A 156 -14.36 6.32 -15.48
C ARG A 156 -14.89 6.07 -14.07
N GLU A 157 -14.32 5.07 -13.42
CA GLU A 157 -14.52 4.84 -11.99
C GLU A 157 -13.75 5.92 -11.20
N ILE A 158 -14.47 6.97 -10.81
CA ILE A 158 -13.90 8.11 -10.09
C ILE A 158 -14.17 8.07 -8.59
N ASP A 159 -15.04 7.19 -8.09
CA ASP A 159 -15.37 7.09 -6.66
C ASP A 159 -14.34 6.29 -5.85
N TYR A 160 -13.27 5.81 -6.51
CA TYR A 160 -12.18 5.08 -5.89
C TYR A 160 -10.82 5.66 -6.25
N LEU A 161 -10.02 6.01 -5.24
CA LEU A 161 -8.63 6.37 -5.41
C LEU A 161 -7.78 5.09 -5.40
N LYS A 162 -7.19 4.75 -6.55
CA LYS A 162 -6.29 3.60 -6.70
C LYS A 162 -4.84 4.03 -6.52
N PHE A 163 -4.15 3.42 -5.57
CA PHE A 163 -2.76 3.73 -5.26
C PHE A 163 -1.96 2.49 -4.90
N SER A 164 -0.65 2.57 -5.09
CA SER A 164 0.32 1.61 -4.59
C SER A 164 1.09 2.28 -3.47
N TYR A 165 1.37 1.55 -2.40
CA TYR A 165 2.07 2.12 -1.26
C TYR A 165 3.09 1.16 -0.69
N LEU A 166 4.06 1.72 0.02
CA LEU A 166 5.11 0.99 0.71
C LEU A 166 5.43 1.73 2.01
N VAL A 167 5.35 1.02 3.14
CA VAL A 167 5.75 1.55 4.45
C VAL A 167 6.97 0.78 4.92
N ILE A 168 8.03 1.52 5.25
CA ILE A 168 9.31 0.95 5.69
C ILE A 168 9.85 1.66 6.93
N SER A 169 10.68 0.98 7.69
CA SER A 169 11.33 1.50 8.90
C SER A 169 12.70 0.86 9.13
N LYS A 170 13.50 1.45 10.01
CA LYS A 170 14.79 0.87 10.41
C LYS A 170 14.66 -0.35 11.30
N LYS A 171 13.65 -0.38 12.17
CA LYS A 171 13.33 -1.50 13.06
C LYS A 171 12.06 -2.20 12.62
N ASP A 172 11.92 -3.48 12.97
CA ASP A 172 10.70 -4.23 12.70
C ASP A 172 9.63 -3.87 13.74
N HIS A 173 8.63 -3.07 13.33
CA HIS A 173 7.48 -2.70 14.17
C HIS A 173 6.24 -3.55 13.89
N ARG A 174 6.34 -4.59 13.05
CA ARG A 174 5.18 -5.42 12.73
C ARG A 174 4.73 -6.19 13.97
N LYS A 175 3.43 -6.20 14.21
CA LYS A 175 2.84 -7.21 15.09
C LYS A 175 3.06 -8.57 14.46
N LYS A 176 3.54 -9.54 15.25
CA LYS A 176 3.56 -10.95 14.82
C LYS A 176 2.14 -11.35 14.48
N CYS A 177 1.98 -11.89 13.28
CA CYS A 177 0.71 -12.32 12.73
C CYS A 177 1.02 -13.59 11.95
N ASP A 178 1.02 -14.71 12.67
CA ASP A 178 1.24 -16.02 12.07
C ASP A 178 -0.04 -16.38 11.29
N GLU A 179 0.15 -16.94 10.09
CA GLU A 179 -0.96 -17.37 9.20
C GLU A 179 -1.94 -16.25 8.79
N CYS A 180 -1.42 -15.02 8.65
CA CYS A 180 -2.17 -13.88 8.17
C CYS A 180 -1.91 -13.57 6.69
N TYR A 181 -2.96 -13.33 5.93
CA TYR A 181 -2.90 -13.13 4.48
C TYR A 181 -3.64 -11.87 4.05
N SER A 182 -3.04 -11.11 3.13
CA SER A 182 -3.69 -9.95 2.53
C SER A 182 -4.64 -10.38 1.43
N VAL A 183 -5.87 -9.90 1.48
CA VAL A 183 -6.84 -10.06 0.40
C VAL A 183 -6.56 -9.04 -0.70
N ILE A 184 -6.23 -9.51 -1.91
CA ILE A 184 -5.77 -8.66 -3.02
C ILE A 184 -6.81 -8.48 -4.14
N SER A 185 -7.97 -9.12 -4.04
CA SER A 185 -9.09 -8.94 -4.97
C SER A 185 -10.40 -8.65 -4.25
N PRO A 186 -11.44 -8.17 -4.97
CA PRO A 186 -12.81 -8.24 -4.48
C PRO A 186 -13.22 -9.69 -4.20
N LEU A 187 -14.31 -9.85 -3.44
CA LEU A 187 -15.00 -11.12 -3.28
C LEU A 187 -15.89 -11.38 -4.50
N PHE A 188 -15.47 -12.30 -5.36
CA PHE A 188 -16.25 -12.71 -6.53
C PHE A 188 -17.38 -13.65 -6.10
N ARG A 189 -18.59 -13.36 -6.58
CA ARG A 189 -19.79 -14.17 -6.35
C ARG A 189 -20.19 -14.84 -7.66
N GLU A 190 -20.16 -16.16 -7.68
CA GLU A 190 -20.42 -16.97 -8.86
C GLU A 190 -21.51 -18.00 -8.55
N LYS A 191 -22.07 -18.64 -9.59
CA LYS A 191 -23.08 -19.70 -9.39
C LYS A 191 -22.45 -20.85 -8.58
N GLY A 192 -22.99 -21.08 -7.38
CA GLY A 192 -22.57 -22.18 -6.50
C GLY A 192 -21.31 -21.95 -5.67
N ARG A 193 -20.58 -20.84 -5.83
CA ARG A 193 -19.35 -20.56 -5.06
C ARG A 193 -19.05 -19.08 -4.88
N LYS A 194 -18.20 -18.79 -3.90
CA LYS A 194 -17.55 -17.48 -3.71
C LYS A 194 -16.05 -17.66 -3.68
N ARG A 195 -15.31 -16.67 -4.18
CA ARG A 195 -13.84 -16.72 -4.21
C ARG A 195 -13.19 -15.35 -4.09
N CYS A 196 -11.96 -15.32 -3.60
CA CYS A 196 -11.09 -14.15 -3.63
C CYS A 196 -9.63 -14.58 -3.81
N PHE A 197 -8.76 -13.62 -4.11
CA PHE A 197 -7.32 -13.87 -4.20
C PHE A 197 -6.59 -13.34 -2.98
N LEU A 198 -5.64 -14.13 -2.51
CA LEU A 198 -4.74 -13.81 -1.41
C LEU A 198 -3.31 -13.63 -1.92
N CYS A 199 -2.58 -12.72 -1.30
CA CYS A 199 -1.13 -12.66 -1.41
C CYS A 199 -0.52 -13.45 -0.25
N VAL A 200 0.26 -14.48 -0.58
CA VAL A 200 0.88 -15.40 0.38
C VAL A 200 2.39 -15.47 0.10
N PRO A 201 3.24 -15.93 1.04
CA PRO A 201 4.70 -15.92 0.85
C PRO A 201 5.19 -16.67 -0.40
N THR A 202 4.45 -17.68 -0.85
CA THR A 202 4.77 -18.54 -2.00
C THR A 202 4.13 -18.08 -3.31
N GLY A 203 3.22 -17.11 -3.29
CA GLY A 203 2.47 -16.80 -4.50
C GLY A 203 1.20 -15.99 -4.33
N ARG A 204 0.43 -16.00 -5.41
CA ARG A 204 -0.98 -15.67 -5.41
C ARG A 204 -1.77 -16.97 -5.24
N VAL A 205 -2.76 -16.94 -4.36
CA VAL A 205 -3.66 -18.06 -4.12
C VAL A 205 -5.10 -17.64 -4.35
N GLU A 206 -5.89 -18.52 -4.97
CA GLU A 206 -7.34 -18.43 -5.01
C GLU A 206 -7.95 -19.15 -3.80
N LEU A 207 -8.64 -18.40 -2.93
CA LEU A 207 -9.39 -18.94 -1.80
C LEU A 207 -10.85 -19.10 -2.20
N VAL A 208 -11.40 -20.31 -2.11
CA VAL A 208 -12.74 -20.66 -2.62
C VAL A 208 -13.60 -21.28 -1.53
N ARG A 209 -14.88 -20.88 -1.47
CA ARG A 209 -15.92 -21.58 -0.71
C ARG A 209 -17.09 -21.95 -1.61
N LEU A 210 -17.45 -23.23 -1.64
CA LEU A 210 -18.71 -23.67 -2.25
C LEU A 210 -19.88 -23.26 -1.37
N ASN A 211 -21.02 -22.88 -1.95
CA ASN A 211 -22.19 -22.42 -1.18
C ASN A 211 -22.69 -23.49 -0.19
N LYS A 212 -22.59 -24.77 -0.53
CA LYS A 212 -22.98 -25.89 0.32
C LYS A 212 -22.10 -26.07 1.57
N LEU A 213 -20.87 -25.54 1.56
CA LEU A 213 -19.91 -25.64 2.66
C LEU A 213 -19.98 -24.42 3.60
N LYS A 214 -21.01 -23.57 3.45
CA LYS A 214 -21.20 -22.41 4.31
C LYS A 214 -21.61 -22.88 5.71
N THR A 215 -20.84 -22.48 6.70
CA THR A 215 -21.14 -22.73 8.11
C THR A 215 -21.02 -21.44 8.92
N GLN A 216 -21.39 -21.51 10.19
CA GLN A 216 -21.19 -20.40 11.12
C GLN A 216 -19.69 -20.09 11.30
N ALA A 217 -18.82 -21.10 11.27
CA ALA A 217 -17.38 -20.97 11.46
C ALA A 217 -16.69 -20.16 10.35
N ASN A 218 -17.17 -20.28 9.11
CA ASN A 218 -16.62 -19.57 7.95
C ASN A 218 -17.46 -18.38 7.46
N ARG A 219 -18.45 -17.92 8.26
CA ARG A 219 -19.37 -16.83 7.87
C ARG A 219 -18.66 -15.51 7.53
N GLU A 220 -17.51 -15.25 8.15
CA GLU A 220 -16.70 -14.04 7.93
C GLU A 220 -16.25 -13.91 6.47
N PHE A 221 -16.12 -15.03 5.75
CA PHE A 221 -15.80 -15.04 4.32
C PHE A 221 -16.76 -14.20 3.48
N ASP A 222 -18.01 -14.09 3.90
CA ASP A 222 -19.04 -13.31 3.19
C ASP A 222 -18.82 -11.79 3.26
N ARG A 223 -17.98 -11.32 4.18
CA ARG A 223 -17.71 -9.90 4.47
C ARG A 223 -16.34 -9.44 3.97
N ILE A 224 -15.51 -10.37 3.53
CA ILE A 224 -14.16 -10.06 3.05
C ILE A 224 -14.20 -9.06 1.90
N SER A 225 -13.36 -8.04 2.03
CA SER A 225 -13.16 -6.99 1.05
C SER A 225 -11.68 -6.92 0.63
N LYS A 226 -11.43 -6.38 -0.57
CA LYS A 226 -10.06 -6.14 -1.04
C LYS A 226 -9.33 -5.23 -0.06
N GLY A 227 -8.20 -5.69 0.46
CA GLY A 227 -7.39 -4.98 1.44
C GLY A 227 -7.54 -5.44 2.87
N ASP A 228 -8.50 -6.32 3.16
CA ASP A 228 -8.61 -6.95 4.47
C ASP A 228 -7.41 -7.86 4.73
N ILE A 229 -7.09 -8.02 6.01
CA ILE A 229 -6.13 -9.01 6.51
C ILE A 229 -6.94 -10.10 7.18
N ILE A 230 -6.76 -11.34 6.71
CA ILE A 230 -7.49 -12.49 7.23
C ILE A 230 -6.53 -13.53 7.79
N SER A 231 -7.02 -14.30 8.77
CA SER A 231 -6.42 -15.57 9.18
C SER A 231 -7.46 -16.67 9.07
N PHE A 232 -7.01 -17.90 8.87
CA PHE A 232 -7.89 -19.05 8.88
C PHE A 232 -7.18 -20.31 9.33
N THR A 233 -7.94 -21.26 9.84
CA THR A 233 -7.48 -22.62 10.15
C THR A 233 -8.33 -23.64 9.41
N ASN A 234 -7.80 -24.85 9.26
CA ASN A 234 -8.49 -25.98 8.60
C ASN A 234 -8.92 -25.68 7.16
N VAL A 235 -8.11 -24.93 6.40
CA VAL A 235 -8.30 -24.79 4.95
C VAL A 235 -7.62 -25.97 4.24
N VAL A 236 -8.26 -26.53 3.21
CA VAL A 236 -7.65 -27.60 2.42
C VAL A 236 -6.85 -26.99 1.27
N GLN A 237 -5.56 -27.26 1.23
CA GLN A 237 -4.66 -26.78 0.17
C GLN A 237 -4.52 -27.87 -0.90
N THR A 238 -5.40 -27.86 -1.90
CA THR A 238 -5.38 -28.90 -2.95
C THR A 238 -4.21 -28.73 -3.91
N ASN A 239 -3.74 -27.49 -4.13
CA ASN A 239 -2.49 -27.17 -4.82
C ASN A 239 -1.95 -25.79 -4.36
N PRO A 240 -0.72 -25.41 -4.75
CA PRO A 240 -0.08 -24.15 -4.29
C PRO A 240 -0.82 -22.85 -4.64
N HIS A 241 -1.78 -22.89 -5.56
CA HIS A 241 -2.51 -21.72 -6.04
C HIS A 241 -4.02 -21.77 -5.74
N TYR A 242 -4.50 -22.83 -5.07
CA TYR A 242 -5.91 -23.05 -4.80
C TYR A 242 -6.14 -23.60 -3.39
N TRP A 243 -6.85 -22.83 -2.56
CA TRP A 243 -7.22 -23.20 -1.20
C TRP A 243 -8.75 -23.27 -1.08
N GLN A 244 -9.24 -24.39 -0.55
CA GLN A 244 -10.66 -24.68 -0.38
C GLN A 244 -11.07 -24.53 1.07
N ILE A 245 -12.06 -23.66 1.31
CA ILE A 245 -12.79 -23.55 2.56
C ILE A 245 -13.74 -24.76 2.67
N THR A 246 -13.63 -25.49 3.77
CA THR A 246 -14.49 -26.61 4.17
C THR A 246 -15.45 -26.19 5.28
N GLU A 247 -16.28 -27.12 5.76
CA GLU A 247 -17.26 -26.87 6.81
C GLU A 247 -16.60 -26.47 8.14
N ASP A 248 -15.44 -27.06 8.46
CA ASP A 248 -14.66 -26.83 9.68
C ASP A 248 -13.66 -25.68 9.60
N THR A 249 -13.52 -25.04 8.42
CA THR A 249 -12.63 -23.89 8.27
C THR A 249 -13.11 -22.73 9.14
N GLN A 250 -12.24 -22.24 10.00
CA GLN A 250 -12.51 -21.01 10.78
C GLN A 250 -11.85 -19.84 10.07
N ILE A 251 -12.55 -18.72 9.90
CA ILE A 251 -12.02 -17.53 9.24
C ILE A 251 -12.22 -16.33 10.16
N ARG A 252 -11.19 -15.50 10.30
CA ARG A 252 -11.24 -14.24 11.04
C ARG A 252 -10.69 -13.10 10.19
N ILE A 253 -11.42 -11.98 10.15
CA ILE A 253 -10.93 -10.71 9.62
C ILE A 253 -10.19 -9.99 10.74
N LEU A 254 -8.87 -9.94 10.66
CA LEU A 254 -8.01 -9.33 11.69
C LEU A 254 -7.96 -7.81 11.57
N VAL A 255 -7.98 -7.33 10.33
CA VAL A 255 -8.09 -5.90 10.00
C VAL A 255 -9.04 -5.79 8.84
N SER A 256 -10.11 -5.01 9.03
CA SER A 256 -11.03 -4.69 7.96
C SER A 256 -10.75 -3.28 7.46
N LYS A 257 -10.78 -3.13 6.13
CA LYS A 257 -10.71 -1.83 5.48
C LYS A 257 -12.06 -1.11 5.47
N SER A 258 -13.14 -1.86 5.60
CA SER A 258 -14.53 -1.38 5.54
C SER A 258 -15.02 -0.78 6.86
N THR A 259 -14.13 -0.60 7.85
CA THR A 259 -14.46 0.03 9.14
C THR A 259 -14.04 1.50 9.12
N ARG A 260 -14.88 2.32 8.48
CA ARG A 260 -15.21 3.71 8.83
C ARG A 260 -16.41 4.14 7.99
#